data_AF-A0A1Y5GZ80-F1
#
_entry.id   AF-A0A1Y5GZ80-F1
#
_cell.length_a   1.000
_cell.length_b   1.000
_cell.length_c   1.000
_cell.angle_alpha   90.00
_cell.angle_beta   90.00
_cell.angle_gamma   90.00
#
_symmetry.space_group_name_H-M   'P 1'
#
loop_
_entity.id
_entity.type
_entity.pdbx_description
1 polymer ?
#
loop_
_entity_poly.entity_id
_entity_poly.type
_entity_poly.pdbx_seq_one_letter_code
_entity_poly.pdbx_strand_id
1 'polypeptide(L)'
;MHSHLFSDDIIDKLTFEKSVLNGIGRDLQLPQSVALQQCRQYTAKLYQMWSDGFSVQFTLENLSDWIQESAKSDDDLFWHLHKRSPDAQDMLTA
;
A
#
# COMPACT_ATOMS: atom_id res chain seq x y z
N MET A 1 -30.08 18.97 22.08
CA MET A 1 -28.66 19.18 21.70
C MET A 1 -28.21 17.91 21.01
N HIS A 2 -28.20 17.90 19.67
CA HIS A 2 -27.74 16.74 18.91
C HIS A 2 -26.22 16.68 18.99
N SER A 3 -25.71 15.71 19.74
CA SER A 3 -24.32 15.27 19.65
C SER A 3 -24.08 14.78 18.23
N HIS A 4 -23.29 15.51 17.45
CA HIS A 4 -22.77 15.07 16.16
C HIS A 4 -22.01 13.75 16.40
N LEU A 5 -22.68 12.63 16.12
CA LEU A 5 -22.17 11.26 16.33
C LEU A 5 -21.04 10.90 15.37
N PHE A 6 -20.83 11.71 14.35
CA PHE A 6 -19.79 11.57 13.35
C PHE A 6 -19.01 12.88 13.32
N SER A 7 -17.68 12.78 13.41
CA SER A 7 -16.84 13.93 13.13
C SER A 7 -16.94 14.21 11.64
N ASP A 8 -17.41 15.41 11.28
CA ASP A 8 -17.39 15.93 9.92
C ASP A 8 -15.97 16.40 9.50
N ASP A 9 -14.95 16.13 10.33
CA ASP A 9 -13.57 16.46 10.00
C ASP A 9 -13.10 15.60 8.82
N ILE A 10 -13.13 16.21 7.64
CA ILE A 10 -12.42 15.73 6.47
C ILE A 10 -10.94 15.61 6.88
N ILE A 11 -10.46 14.37 7.08
CA ILE A 11 -9.06 14.14 7.45
C ILE A 11 -8.20 14.70 6.31
N ASP A 12 -7.40 15.70 6.63
CA ASP A 12 -6.49 16.32 5.68
C ASP A 12 -5.44 15.31 5.20
N LYS A 13 -5.01 15.46 3.94
CA LYS A 13 -4.00 14.63 3.27
C LYS A 13 -2.74 14.39 4.11
N LEU A 14 -2.26 15.39 4.87
CA LEU A 14 -1.12 15.26 5.78
C LEU A 14 -1.38 14.26 6.91
N THR A 15 -2.60 14.22 7.43
CA THR A 15 -2.99 13.28 8.48
C THR A 15 -3.16 11.87 7.92
N PHE A 16 -3.70 11.74 6.70
CA PHE A 16 -3.75 10.47 5.96
C PHE A 16 -2.35 9.89 5.73
N GLU A 17 -1.41 10.70 5.21
CA GLU A 17 -0.04 10.29 4.94
C GLU A 17 0.73 9.86 6.20
N LYS A 18 0.47 10.52 7.34
CA LYS A 18 1.15 10.21 8.61
C LYS A 18 0.59 9.00 9.36
N SER A 19 -0.69 8.67 9.18
CA SER A 19 -1.36 7.63 9.97
C SER A 19 -1.78 6.43 9.11
N VAL A 20 -2.69 6.65 8.17
CA VAL A 20 -3.31 5.60 7.35
C VAL A 20 -2.29 4.97 6.41
N LEU A 21 -1.48 5.78 5.74
CA LEU A 21 -0.50 5.31 4.76
C LEU A 21 0.60 4.43 5.41
N ASN A 22 0.98 4.77 6.65
CA ASN A 22 1.92 3.99 7.46
C ASN A 22 1.30 2.65 7.92
N GLY A 23 0.00 2.64 8.23
CA GLY A 23 -0.74 1.41 8.54
C GLY A 23 -0.80 0.47 7.35
N ILE A 24 -1.22 0.99 6.18
CA ILE A 24 -1.28 0.24 4.91
C ILE A 24 0.10 -0.34 4.55
N GLY A 25 1.17 0.46 4.72
CA GLY A 25 2.53 0.01 4.45
C GLY A 25 3.01 -1.16 5.33
N ARG A 26 2.53 -1.28 6.56
CA ARG A 26 2.87 -2.42 7.43
C ARG A 26 2.24 -3.73 6.98
N ASP A 27 1.05 -3.66 6.40
CA ASP A 27 0.28 -4.84 6.00
C ASP A 27 0.74 -5.42 4.66
N LEU A 28 1.51 -4.65 3.88
CA LEU A 28 2.01 -5.01 2.55
C LEU A 28 3.00 -6.18 2.50
N GLN A 29 3.37 -6.80 3.63
CA GLN A 29 4.34 -7.91 3.71
C GLN A 29 5.67 -7.69 2.95
N LEU A 30 6.01 -6.43 2.65
CA LEU A 30 7.25 -6.01 2.00
C LEU A 30 8.25 -5.48 3.03
N PRO A 31 9.55 -5.36 2.70
CA PRO A 31 10.46 -4.58 3.51
C PRO A 31 9.90 -3.18 3.74
N GLN A 32 9.95 -2.68 4.98
CA GLN A 32 9.27 -1.44 5.38
C GLN A 32 9.63 -0.24 4.47
N SER A 33 10.90 -0.14 4.05
CA SER A 33 11.36 0.91 3.13
C SER A 33 10.67 0.82 1.76
N VAL A 34 10.56 -0.39 1.21
CA VAL A 34 9.91 -0.67 -0.07
C VAL A 34 8.40 -0.43 0.05
N ALA A 35 7.76 -0.93 1.11
CA ALA A 35 6.34 -0.72 1.36
C ALA A 35 5.99 0.77 1.46
N LEU A 36 6.79 1.56 2.20
CA LEU A 36 6.58 3.01 2.31
C LEU A 36 6.82 3.72 0.98
N GLN A 37 7.80 3.30 0.20
CA GLN A 37 8.04 3.87 -1.14
C GLN A 37 6.86 3.60 -2.08
N GLN A 38 6.34 2.38 -2.11
CA GLN A 38 5.17 2.03 -2.92
C GLN A 38 3.92 2.78 -2.45
N CYS A 39 3.68 2.86 -1.14
CA CYS A 39 2.61 3.68 -0.59
C CYS A 39 2.72 5.17 -0.99
N ARG A 40 3.94 5.73 -1.00
CA ARG A 40 4.20 7.11 -1.46
C ARG A 40 3.92 7.28 -2.95
N GLN A 41 4.36 6.32 -3.77
CA GLN A 41 4.12 6.31 -5.21
C GLN A 41 2.62 6.33 -5.55
N TYR A 42 1.81 5.57 -4.82
CA TYR A 42 0.35 5.50 -5.04
C TYR A 42 -0.47 6.39 -4.11
N THR A 43 0.14 7.31 -3.35
CA THR A 43 -0.55 8.10 -2.31
C THR A 43 -1.78 8.82 -2.84
N ALA A 44 -1.74 9.37 -4.04
CA ALA A 44 -2.90 10.06 -4.63
C ALA A 44 -4.10 9.11 -4.84
N LYS A 45 -3.85 7.88 -5.32
CA LYS A 45 -4.90 6.87 -5.51
C LYS A 45 -5.41 6.34 -4.18
N LEU A 46 -4.50 6.08 -3.23
CA LEU A 46 -4.84 5.62 -1.88
C LEU A 46 -5.68 6.65 -1.13
N TYR A 47 -5.35 7.94 -1.26
CA TYR A 47 -6.12 9.03 -0.67
C TYR A 47 -7.52 9.13 -1.29
N GLN A 48 -7.64 8.96 -2.61
CA GLN A 48 -8.94 8.92 -3.27
C GLN A 48 -9.79 7.75 -2.77
N MET A 49 -9.23 6.53 -2.72
CA MET A 49 -9.95 5.36 -2.20
C MET A 49 -10.39 5.54 -0.75
N TRP A 50 -9.53 6.12 0.08
CA TRP A 50 -9.88 6.44 1.46
C TRP A 50 -11.01 7.48 1.53
N SER A 51 -10.96 8.53 0.70
CA SER A 51 -11.99 9.58 0.62
C SER A 51 -13.34 9.04 0.13
N ASP A 52 -13.30 8.07 -0.77
CA ASP A 52 -14.48 7.39 -1.32
C ASP A 52 -15.05 6.33 -0.34
N GLY A 53 -14.40 6.11 0.81
CA GLY A 53 -14.88 5.21 1.86
C GLY A 53 -14.61 3.73 1.61
N PHE A 54 -13.64 3.39 0.75
CA PHE A 54 -13.24 1.99 0.54
C PHE A 54 -12.64 1.38 1.82
N SER A 55 -12.85 0.07 1.99
CA SER A 55 -12.26 -0.65 3.11
C SER A 55 -10.73 -0.75 2.98
N VAL A 56 -10.04 -0.86 4.12
CA VAL A 56 -8.58 -1.05 4.15
C VAL A 56 -8.19 -2.33 3.40
N GLN A 57 -8.95 -3.41 3.57
CA GLN A 57 -8.69 -4.68 2.88
C GLN A 57 -8.76 -4.54 1.35
N PHE A 58 -9.82 -3.92 0.84
CA PHE A 58 -9.96 -3.68 -0.60
C PHE A 58 -8.85 -2.76 -1.13
N THR A 59 -8.46 -1.76 -0.34
CA THR A 59 -7.34 -0.87 -0.66
C THR A 59 -6.02 -1.62 -0.75
N LEU A 60 -5.77 -2.58 0.15
CA LEU A 60 -4.57 -3.42 0.15
C LEU A 60 -4.51 -4.38 -1.03
N GLU A 61 -5.64 -4.97 -1.43
CA GLU A 61 -5.73 -5.82 -2.62
C GLU A 61 -5.36 -5.02 -3.88
N ASN A 62 -5.98 -3.86 -4.08
CA ASN A 62 -5.66 -2.99 -5.21
C ASN A 62 -4.20 -2.50 -5.20
N LEU A 63 -3.68 -2.14 -4.03
CA LEU A 63 -2.31 -1.71 -3.88
C LEU A 63 -1.32 -2.83 -4.23
N SER A 64 -1.63 -4.07 -3.82
CA SER A 64 -0.83 -5.25 -4.15
C SER A 64 -0.80 -5.49 -5.66
N ASP A 65 -1.94 -5.39 -6.33
CA ASP A 65 -2.04 -5.53 -7.79
C ASP A 65 -1.23 -4.45 -8.53
N TRP A 66 -1.30 -3.19 -8.07
CA TRP A 66 -0.51 -2.10 -8.66
C TRP A 66 0.98 -2.31 -8.50
N ILE A 67 1.41 -2.76 -7.31
CA ILE A 67 2.81 -3.07 -7.03
C ILE A 67 3.30 -4.23 -7.91
N GLN A 68 2.50 -5.29 -8.07
CA GLN A 68 2.83 -6.40 -8.97
C GLN A 68 2.94 -5.94 -10.43
N GLU A 69 2.05 -5.06 -10.88
CA GLU A 69 2.13 -4.49 -12.23
C GLU A 69 3.40 -3.67 -12.42
N SER A 70 3.76 -2.82 -11.46
CA SER A 70 4.97 -2.00 -11.53
C SER A 70 6.26 -2.81 -11.41
N ALA A 71 6.24 -3.93 -10.69
CA ALA A 71 7.36 -4.85 -10.60
C ALA A 71 7.73 -5.48 -11.95
N LYS A 72 6.80 -5.58 -12.93
CA LYS A 72 7.12 -6.08 -14.28
C LYS A 72 8.16 -5.23 -15.01
N SER A 73 8.35 -3.99 -14.59
CA SER A 73 9.29 -3.03 -15.17
C SER A 73 10.34 -2.53 -14.17
N ASP A 74 10.38 -3.10 -12.96
CA ASP A 74 11.29 -2.72 -11.88
C ASP A 74 11.89 -3.99 -11.26
N ASP A 75 13.09 -4.34 -11.71
CA ASP A 75 13.79 -5.57 -11.33
C ASP A 75 14.09 -5.63 -9.82
N ASP A 76 14.33 -4.49 -9.17
CA ASP A 76 14.58 -4.42 -7.73
C ASP A 76 13.29 -4.68 -6.94
N LEU A 77 12.17 -4.09 -7.38
CA LEU A 77 10.86 -4.34 -6.79
C LEU A 77 10.41 -5.79 -7.02
N PHE A 78 10.64 -6.32 -8.22
CA PHE A 78 10.42 -7.73 -8.55
C PHE A 78 11.20 -8.65 -7.61
N TRP A 79 12.49 -8.35 -7.39
CA TRP A 79 13.31 -9.08 -6.43
C TRP A 79 12.72 -9.06 -5.02
N HIS A 80 12.25 -7.91 -4.55
CA HIS A 80 11.66 -7.79 -3.21
C HIS A 80 10.36 -8.56 -3.04
N LEU A 81 9.56 -8.70 -4.10
CA LEU A 81 8.35 -9.52 -4.11
C LEU A 81 8.69 -11.02 -4.17
N HIS A 82 9.63 -11.42 -5.02
CA HIS A 82 9.92 -12.84 -5.29
C HIS A 82 10.90 -13.49 -4.31
N LYS A 83 11.73 -12.73 -3.58
CA LYS A 83 12.63 -13.26 -2.54
C LYS A 83 11.91 -14.00 -1.40
N ARG A 84 10.58 -13.89 -1.31
CA ARG A 84 9.73 -14.62 -0.36
C ARG A 84 9.06 -15.87 -0.94
N SER A 85 9.12 -16.11 -2.26
CA SER A 85 8.65 -17.38 -2.83
C SER A 85 9.74 -18.43 -2.67
N PRO A 86 9.47 -19.60 -2.05
CA PRO A 86 10.42 -20.72 -2.03
C PRO A 86 10.96 -21.06 -3.44
N ASP A 87 10.17 -20.82 -4.48
CA ASP A 87 10.52 -21.08 -5.88
C ASP A 87 11.54 -20.11 -6.49
N ALA A 88 11.81 -18.95 -5.88
CA ALA A 88 12.78 -18.00 -6.41
C ALA A 88 14.24 -18.46 -6.22
N GLN A 89 14.47 -19.45 -5.34
CA GLN A 89 15.76 -20.10 -5.21
C GLN A 89 16.09 -21.03 -6.39
N ASP A 90 15.07 -21.61 -7.04
CA ASP A 90 15.27 -22.54 -8.17
C ASP A 90 15.59 -21.82 -9.49
N MET A 91 15.17 -20.56 -9.66
CA MET A 91 15.43 -19.79 -10.89
C MET A 91 16.85 -19.20 -10.98
N LEU A 92 17.62 -19.21 -9.89
CA LEU A 92 19.01 -18.73 -9.88
C LEU A 92 20.05 -19.84 -10.07
N THR A 93 19.61 -21.09 -10.18
CA THR A 93 20.48 -22.28 -10.32
C THR A 93 20.28 -23.05 -11.63
N ALA A 94 19.52 -22.52 -12.59
CA ALA A 94 19.32 -23.11 -13.92
C ALA A 94 20.16 -22.40 -15.00
#